data_AF-A0A382VUZ7-F1
#
_entry.id   AF-A0A382VUZ7-F1
#
_cell.length_a   1.000
_cell.length_b   1.000
_cell.length_c   1.000
_cell.angle_alpha   90.00
_cell.angle_beta   90.00
_cell.angle_gamma   90.00
#
_symmetry.space_group_name_H-M   'P 1'
#
loop_
_entity.id
_entity.type
_entity.pdbx_description
1 polymer ?
#
loop_
_entity_poly.entity_id
_entity_poly.type
_entity_poly.pdbx_seq_one_letter_code
_entity_poly.pdbx_strand_id
1 'polypeptide(L)' 'MNKIGVIGGSGLYDIDGFKANEWIKVTTPFGDPSDEFLTGKLEDRDLVFLPRHGRGHRILPSELNHLANIWAM' A
#
# COMPACT_ATOMS: atom_id res chain seq x y z
N MET A 1 5.84 -11.03 -15.16
CA MET A 1 4.79 -9.99 -15.14
C MET A 1 5.22 -8.89 -14.20
N ASN A 2 5.07 -7.63 -14.60
CA ASN A 2 5.40 -6.48 -13.76
C ASN A 2 4.14 -6.06 -13.00
N LYS A 3 4.23 -5.92 -11.67
CA LYS A 3 3.15 -5.37 -10.85
C LYS A 3 3.35 -3.86 -10.71
N ILE A 4 2.25 -3.12 -10.52
CA ILE A 4 2.30 -1.67 -10.24
C ILE A 4 2.11 -1.46 -8.74
N GLY A 5 3.11 -0.85 -8.08
CA GLY A 5 3.00 -0.40 -6.70
C GLY A 5 2.51 1.05 -6.62
N VAL A 6 1.54 1.32 -5.75
CA VAL A 6 0.98 2.65 -5.52
C VAL A 6 1.02 2.99 -4.03
N ILE A 7 1.70 4.10 -3.68
CA ILE A 7 1.73 4.63 -2.31
C ILE A 7 0.98 5.95 -2.26
N GLY A 8 -0.25 5.92 -1.75
CA GLY A 8 -1.17 7.06 -1.80
C GLY A 8 -1.72 7.47 -0.43
N GLY A 9 -2.37 8.64 -0.39
CA GLY A 9 -3.11 9.11 0.79
C GLY A 9 -4.47 8.42 0.94
N SER A 10 -5.33 8.96 1.79
CA SER A 10 -6.72 8.51 1.95
C SER A 10 -7.50 8.61 0.63
N GLY A 11 -8.21 7.55 0.25
CA GLY A 11 -9.16 7.56 -0.89
C GLY A 11 -8.95 6.50 -1.98
N LEU A 12 -7.87 5.71 -1.96
CA LEU A 12 -7.66 4.65 -2.98
C LEU A 12 -8.51 3.39 -2.81
N TYR A 13 -9.34 3.30 -1.75
CA TYR A 13 -10.27 2.18 -1.57
C TYR A 13 -11.37 2.17 -2.63
N ASP A 14 -11.70 3.33 -3.19
CA ASP A 14 -12.78 3.53 -4.17
C ASP A 14 -12.24 3.85 -5.57
N ILE A 15 -11.14 3.22 -5.98
CA ILE A 15 -10.71 3.31 -7.38
C ILE A 15 -11.69 2.52 -8.23
N ASP A 16 -12.39 3.21 -9.11
CA ASP A 16 -13.27 2.56 -10.08
C ASP A 16 -12.49 1.55 -10.94
N GLY A 17 -13.05 0.35 -11.09
CA GLY A 17 -12.41 -0.76 -11.78
C GLY A 17 -11.32 -1.51 -10.99
N PHE A 18 -10.93 -1.08 -9.78
CA PHE A 18 -10.00 -1.83 -8.95
C PHE A 18 -10.72 -2.97 -8.22
N LYS A 19 -10.36 -4.20 -8.57
CA LYS A 19 -10.83 -5.42 -7.92
C LYS A 19 -9.84 -5.81 -6.83
N ALA A 20 -10.10 -5.30 -5.63
CA ALA A 20 -9.37 -5.66 -4.43
C ALA A 20 -9.51 -7.16 -4.12
N ASN A 21 -8.41 -7.79 -3.69
CA ASN A 21 -8.35 -9.22 -3.39
C ASN A 21 -8.11 -9.46 -1.89
N GLU A 22 -6.94 -9.06 -1.39
CA GLU A 22 -6.52 -9.37 -0.03
C GLU A 22 -5.55 -8.32 0.52
N TRP A 23 -5.54 -8.20 1.85
CA TRP A 23 -4.56 -7.45 2.61
C TRP A 23 -3.41 -8.36 3.03
N ILE A 24 -2.18 -7.96 2.73
CA ILE A 24 -0.97 -8.73 3.02
C ILE A 24 -0.09 -7.96 3.99
N LYS A 25 0.25 -8.60 5.11
CA LYS A 25 1.21 -8.07 6.07
C LYS A 25 2.64 -8.43 5.64
N VAL A 26 3.53 -7.44 5.66
CA VAL A 26 4.96 -7.60 5.33
C VAL A 26 5.80 -6.99 6.43
N THR A 27 6.83 -7.71 6.87
CA THR A 27 7.86 -7.21 7.78
C THR A 27 9.14 -6.89 7.00
N THR A 28 9.80 -5.78 7.33
CA THR A 28 11.04 -5.38 6.63
C THR A 28 12.22 -5.26 7.62
N PRO A 29 13.48 -5.30 7.13
CA PRO A 29 14.64 -5.00 7.96
C PRO A 29 14.64 -3.58 8.56
N PHE A 30 13.80 -2.68 8.04
CA PHE A 30 13.69 -1.29 8.50
C PHE A 30 12.51 -1.08 9.46
N GLY A 31 11.87 -2.16 9.92
CA GLY A 31 10.66 -2.13 10.72
C GLY A 31 9.39 -2.31 9.89
N ASP A 32 8.25 -1.95 10.48
CA ASP A 32 6.95 -2.13 9.83
C ASP A 32 6.68 -1.01 8.81
N PRO A 33 6.09 -1.35 7.65
CA PRO A 33 5.49 -0.38 6.74
C PRO A 33 4.31 0.37 7.39
N SER A 34 3.83 1.42 6.72
CA SER A 34 2.71 2.25 7.20
C SER A 34 1.43 1.45 7.48
N ASP A 35 1.20 0.37 6.74
CA ASP A 35 0.10 -0.57 6.95
C ASP A 35 0.38 -1.89 6.19
N GLU A 36 -0.59 -2.79 6.20
CA GLU A 36 -0.68 -3.90 5.26
C GLU A 36 -0.85 -3.38 3.81
N PHE A 37 -0.56 -4.25 2.84
CA PHE A 37 -0.66 -3.95 1.42
C PHE A 37 -1.94 -4.53 0.86
N LEU A 38 -2.73 -3.70 0.19
CA LEU A 38 -3.91 -4.16 -0.54
C LEU A 38 -3.50 -4.61 -1.93
N THR A 39 -3.66 -5.89 -2.23
CA THR A 39 -3.41 -6.43 -3.55
C THR A 39 -4.70 -6.56 -4.35
N GLY A 40 -4.60 -6.47 -5.68
CA GLY A 40 -5.74 -6.68 -6.55
C GLY A 40 -5.38 -6.49 -8.01
N LYS A 41 -6.41 -6.31 -8.83
CA LYS A 41 -6.26 -6.01 -10.25
C LYS A 41 -6.99 -4.75 -10.63
N LEU A 42 -6.35 -3.91 -11.44
CA LEU A 42 -7.00 -2.83 -12.17
C LEU A 42 -6.99 -3.20 -13.65
N GLU A 43 -8.16 -3.48 -14.20
CA GLU A 43 -8.31 -4.13 -15.50
C GLU A 43 -7.48 -5.43 -15.57
N ASP A 44 -6.51 -5.51 -16.48
CA ASP A 44 -5.63 -6.66 -16.68
C ASP A 44 -4.27 -6.54 -15.95
N ARG A 45 -4.09 -5.51 -15.12
CA ARG A 45 -2.82 -5.24 -14.43
C ARG A 45 -2.89 -5.57 -12.95
N ASP A 46 -1.88 -6.30 -12.47
CA ASP A 46 -1.68 -6.54 -11.04
C ASP A 46 -1.24 -5.24 -10.35
N LEU A 47 -1.96 -4.85 -9.30
CA LEU A 47 -1.73 -3.64 -8.54
C LEU A 47 -1.57 -3.96 -7.06
N VAL A 48 -0.64 -3.26 -6.41
CA VAL A 48 -0.44 -3.28 -4.97
C VAL A 48 -0.53 -1.87 -4.44
N PHE A 49 -1.37 -1.66 -3.43
CA PHE A 49 -1.61 -0.37 -2.81
C PHE A 49 -1.15 -0.36 -1.34
N LEU A 50 -0.43 0.69 -0.95
CA LEU A 50 -0.08 0.99 0.43
C LEU A 50 -0.65 2.36 0.83
N PRO A 51 -1.52 2.44 1.86
CA PRO A 51 -1.92 3.72 2.43
C PRO A 51 -0.74 4.35 3.18
N ARG A 52 -0.23 5.47 2.66
CA ARG A 52 0.95 6.17 3.18
C ARG A 52 0.84 6.50 4.66
N HIS A 53 -0.33 6.97 5.09
CA HIS A 53 -0.58 7.37 6.48
C HIS A 53 -1.29 6.28 7.32
N GLY A 54 -1.34 5.05 6.79
CA GLY A 54 -2.13 3.96 7.34
C GLY A 54 -3.64 4.15 7.18
N ARG A 55 -4.41 3.05 7.29
CA ARG A 55 -5.86 3.10 7.44
C ARG A 55 -6.22 3.95 8.66
N GLY A 56 -7.21 4.83 8.49
CA GLY A 56 -7.59 5.82 9.51
C GLY A 56 -6.72 7.08 9.57
N HIS A 57 -5.74 7.24 8.66
CA HIS A 57 -4.88 8.43 8.57
C HIS A 57 -4.17 8.76 9.90
N ARG A 58 -3.61 7.73 10.53
CA ARG A 58 -3.09 7.78 11.92
C ARG A 58 -1.61 8.15 12.02
N ILE A 59 -0.83 8.03 10.94
CA ILE A 59 0.63 8.27 10.95
C ILE A 59 0.90 9.68 10.43
N LEU A 60 1.62 10.51 11.19
CA LEU A 60 1.97 11.86 10.73
C LEU A 60 3.03 11.83 9.62
N PRO A 61 3.12 12.86 8.76
CA PRO A 61 4.14 12.93 7.71
C PRO A 61 5.58 12.73 8.22
N SER A 62 5.91 13.25 9.41
CA SER A 62 7.23 13.13 10.03
C SER A 62 7.51 11.75 10.65
N GLU A 63 6.49 10.90 10.80
CA GLU A 63 6.58 9.58 11.43
C GLU A 63 6.59 8.44 10.40
N LEU A 64 6.58 8.79 9.10
CA LEU A 64 6.55 7.81 8.03
C LEU A 64 7.84 6.99 7.96
N ASN A 65 7.69 5.66 7.99
CA ASN A 65 8.79 4.75 7.73
C ASN A 65 9.00 4.55 6.22
N HIS A 66 9.60 5.54 5.58
CA HIS A 66 9.81 5.53 4.12
C HIS A 66 10.64 4.33 3.64
N LEU A 67 11.63 3.90 4.43
CA LEU A 67 12.48 2.75 4.08
C LEU A 67 11.68 1.45 4.06
N ALA A 68 10.87 1.19 5.08
CA ALA A 68 10.01 0.01 5.11
C ALA A 68 8.98 0.03 3.98
N ASN A 69 8.37 1.20 3.71
CA ASN A 69 7.37 1.34 2.65
C ASN A 69 7.93 1.05 1.26
N ILE A 70 9.12 1.54 0.94
CA ILE A 70 9.75 1.34 -0.37
C ILE A 70 10.34 -0.07 -0.48
N TRP A 71 10.96 -0.59 0.59
CA TRP A 71 11.54 -1.94 0.55
C TRP A 71 10.50 -3.01 0.32
N ALA A 72 9.30 -2.87 0.91
CA ALA A 72 8.24 -3.86 0.85
C ALA A 72 7.44 -3.87 -0.47
N MET A 73 7.78 -3.00 -1.45
CA MET A 73 7.13 -2.93 -2.76
C MET A 73 7.88 -3.68 -3.84
#